data_AF-A0A349S584-F1
#
_entry.id   AF-A0A349S584-F1
#
_cell.length_a   1.000
_cell.length_b   1.000
_cell.length_c   1.000
_cell.angle_alpha   90.00
_cell.angle_beta   90.00
_cell.angle_gamma   90.00
#
_symmetry.space_group_name_H-M   'P 1'
#
loop_
_entity.id
_entity.type
_entity.pdbx_description
1 polymer ?
#
loop_
_entity_poly.entity_id
_entity_poly.type
_entity_poly.pdbx_seq_one_letter_code
_entity_poly.pdbx_strand_id
1 'polypeptide(L)'
;MPIIDRLPLCHTHAIRFLFPNAPHIPVTINQGQIMPAWYDIYALTLDSKIDTTGILQSADAIQQIMLKEIERGIASEKIILVGFSQGGAIALEAGLSFCHKLAGILALS
;
A
#
# COMPACT_ATOMS: atom_id res chain seq x y z
N MET A 1 -13.59 -5.21 16.16
CA MET A 1 -13.70 -3.76 16.44
C MET A 1 -12.71 -3.04 15.52
N PRO A 2 -13.13 -2.05 14.72
CA PRO A 2 -12.22 -1.36 13.80
C PRO A 2 -11.08 -0.70 14.59
N ILE A 3 -9.84 -0.85 14.13
CA ILE A 3 -8.66 -0.25 14.77
C ILE A 3 -8.74 1.29 14.83
N ILE A 4 -9.52 1.89 13.92
CA ILE A 4 -9.75 3.34 13.83
C ILE A 4 -10.31 3.90 15.14
N ASP A 5 -11.22 3.18 15.80
CA ASP A 5 -11.88 3.64 17.02
C ASP A 5 -10.92 3.73 18.23
N ARG A 6 -9.70 3.19 18.08
CA ARG A 6 -8.65 3.21 19.11
C ARG A 6 -7.56 4.24 18.83
N LEU A 7 -7.56 4.90 17.67
CA LEU A 7 -6.61 5.94 17.36
C LEU A 7 -6.99 7.22 18.13
N PRO A 8 -6.04 7.90 18.81
CA PRO A 8 -6.31 9.14 19.55
C PRO A 8 -6.47 10.34 18.60
N LEU A 9 -7.41 10.24 17.66
CA LEU A 9 -7.69 11.28 16.67
C LEU A 9 -8.78 12.20 17.21
N CYS A 10 -8.56 13.52 17.11
CA CYS A 10 -9.61 14.47 17.48
C CYS A 10 -10.84 14.25 16.58
N HIS A 11 -12.02 14.14 17.19
CA HIS A 11 -13.30 13.92 16.49
C HIS A 11 -13.67 15.02 15.49
N THR A 12 -12.99 16.17 15.53
CA THR A 12 -13.16 17.26 14.56
C THR A 12 -12.38 17.06 13.27
N HIS A 13 -11.46 16.08 13.19
CA HIS A 13 -10.76 15.77 11.96
C HIS A 13 -11.63 14.94 11.03
N ALA A 14 -11.92 15.46 9.84
CA ALA A 14 -12.56 14.71 8.77
C ALA A 14 -11.52 13.82 8.06
N ILE A 15 -11.19 12.67 8.66
CA ILE A 15 -10.26 11.68 8.10
C ILE A 15 -11.06 10.50 7.54
N ARG A 16 -10.74 10.11 6.30
CA ARG A 16 -11.25 8.90 5.68
C ARG A 16 -10.15 7.86 5.59
N PHE A 17 -10.42 6.65 6.07
CA PHE A 17 -9.52 5.51 5.97
C PHE A 17 -9.94 4.59 4.82
N LEU A 18 -8.98 4.17 4.00
CA LEU A 18 -9.16 3.17 2.95
C LEU A 18 -8.24 2.00 3.22
N PHE A 19 -8.78 0.78 3.27
CA PHE A 19 -8.03 -0.46 3.47
C PHE A 19 -8.22 -1.36 2.24
N PRO A 20 -7.44 -1.16 1.16
CA PRO A 20 -7.51 -2.03 0.00
C PRO A 20 -7.00 -3.43 0.36
N ASN A 21 -7.66 -4.45 -0.17
CA ASN A 21 -7.23 -5.84 -0.03
C ASN A 21 -6.23 -6.18 -1.13
N ALA A 22 -5.17 -6.90 -0.78
CA ALA A 22 -4.25 -7.47 -1.77
C ALA A 22 -4.99 -8.51 -2.65
N PRO A 23 -4.60 -8.65 -3.93
CA PRO A 23 -5.13 -9.71 -4.78
C PRO A 23 -4.69 -11.09 -4.26
N HIS A 24 -5.45 -12.12 -4.62
CA HIS A 24 -5.04 -13.51 -4.39
C HIS A 24 -4.11 -13.95 -5.51
N ILE A 25 -2.83 -14.18 -5.20
CA ILE A 25 -1.80 -14.59 -6.15
C ILE A 25 -1.04 -15.81 -5.62
N PRO A 26 -0.44 -16.64 -6.48
CA PRO A 26 0.47 -17.69 -6.03
C PRO A 26 1.72 -17.07 -5.41
N VAL A 27 2.16 -17.60 -4.27
CA VAL A 27 3.37 -17.14 -3.57
C VAL A 27 4.42 -18.26 -3.58
N THR A 28 5.55 -18.02 -4.26
CA THR A 28 6.59 -19.01 -4.55
C THR A 28 7.24 -19.58 -3.29
N ILE A 29 7.61 -18.74 -2.31
CA ILE A 29 8.21 -19.21 -1.05
C ILE A 29 7.26 -20.13 -0.26
N ASN A 30 5.95 -19.97 -0.47
CA ASN A 30 4.90 -20.80 0.11
C ASN A 30 4.47 -21.91 -0.85
N GLN A 31 5.40 -22.46 -1.64
CA GLN A 31 5.15 -23.58 -2.56
C GLN A 31 4.04 -23.29 -3.60
N GLY A 32 3.88 -22.03 -4.00
CA GLY A 32 2.86 -21.61 -4.98
C GLY A 32 1.44 -21.54 -4.43
N GLN A 33 1.25 -21.59 -3.10
CA GLN A 33 -0.05 -21.40 -2.48
C GLN A 33 -0.66 -20.05 -2.87
N ILE A 34 -1.94 -20.06 -3.24
CA ILE A 34 -2.70 -18.85 -3.57
C ILE A 34 -3.18 -18.20 -2.27
N MET A 35 -2.74 -16.98 -2.02
CA MET A 35 -3.12 -16.20 -0.84
C MET A 35 -3.07 -14.70 -1.12
N PRO A 36 -3.64 -13.84 -0.25
CA PRO A 36 -3.50 -12.40 -0.38
C PRO A 36 -2.03 -11.97 -0.33
N ALA A 37 -1.52 -11.43 -1.43
CA ALA A 37 -0.17 -10.87 -1.51
C ALA A 37 -0.12 -9.78 -2.60
N TRP A 38 0.69 -8.76 -2.37
CA TRP A 38 0.89 -7.64 -3.31
C TRP A 38 1.89 -7.98 -4.41
N TYR A 39 2.83 -8.88 -4.17
CA TYR A 39 3.80 -9.36 -5.15
C TYR A 39 4.33 -10.72 -4.72
N ASP A 40 4.97 -11.43 -5.64
CA ASP A 40 5.53 -12.74 -5.35
C ASP A 40 6.83 -12.64 -4.52
N ILE A 41 7.05 -13.59 -3.63
CA ILE A 41 8.25 -13.69 -2.80
C ILE A 41 8.95 -14.99 -3.16
N TYR A 42 10.14 -14.88 -3.75
CA TYR A 42 10.92 -16.04 -4.15
C TYR A 42 11.78 -16.60 -2.99
N ALA A 43 12.39 -15.74 -2.19
CA ALA A 43 13.17 -16.11 -1.00
C ALA A 43 13.30 -14.93 -0.02
N LEU A 44 13.67 -15.20 1.24
CA LEU A 44 13.92 -14.19 2.29
C LEU A 44 15.40 -13.80 2.42
N THR A 45 16.12 -13.76 1.30
CA THR A 45 17.54 -13.40 1.25
C THR A 45 17.72 -12.09 0.47
N LEU A 46 18.72 -11.29 0.85
CA LEU A 46 19.00 -10.00 0.21
C LEU A 46 19.33 -10.14 -1.29
N ASP A 47 19.99 -11.22 -1.68
CA ASP A 47 20.36 -11.50 -3.07
C ASP A 47 19.24 -12.20 -3.88
N SER A 48 18.07 -12.37 -3.27
CA SER A 48 16.95 -13.00 -3.98
C SER A 48 16.45 -12.09 -5.10
N LYS A 49 15.97 -12.72 -6.17
CA LYS A 49 15.23 -12.01 -7.21
C LYS A 49 14.06 -11.28 -6.55
N ILE A 50 13.76 -10.06 -7.02
CA ILE A 50 12.59 -9.30 -6.59
C ILE A 50 11.55 -9.37 -7.70
N ASP A 51 10.29 -9.59 -7.36
CA ASP A 51 9.17 -9.48 -8.28
C ASP A 51 8.85 -8.00 -8.57
N THR A 52 9.72 -7.34 -9.33
CA THR A 52 9.56 -5.94 -9.71
C THR A 52 8.27 -5.70 -10.46
N THR A 53 7.84 -6.65 -11.30
CA THR A 53 6.59 -6.51 -12.07
C THR A 53 5.38 -6.50 -11.14
N GLY A 54 5.29 -7.43 -10.17
CA GLY A 54 4.21 -7.44 -9.19
C GLY A 54 4.21 -6.19 -8.30
N ILE A 55 5.38 -5.71 -7.89
CA ILE A 55 5.52 -4.46 -7.13
C ILE A 55 4.95 -3.27 -7.91
N LEU A 56 5.35 -3.10 -9.17
CA LEU A 56 4.89 -1.99 -10.01
C LEU A 56 3.39 -2.08 -10.29
N GLN A 57 2.84 -3.27 -10.52
CA GLN A 57 1.40 -3.47 -10.71
C GLN A 57 0.60 -3.11 -9.46
N SER A 58 1.07 -3.54 -8.29
CA SER A 58 0.45 -3.19 -7.01
C SER A 58 0.56 -1.70 -6.71
N ALA A 59 1.70 -1.08 -7.02
CA ALA A 59 1.89 0.35 -6.87
C ALA A 59 0.92 1.15 -7.75
N ASP A 60 0.77 0.80 -9.02
CA ASP A 60 -0.22 1.42 -9.92
C ASP A 60 -1.64 1.26 -9.37
N ALA A 61 -2.02 0.06 -8.91
CA ALA A 61 -3.34 -0.16 -8.31
C ALA A 61 -3.62 0.77 -7.12
N ILE A 62 -2.63 1.01 -6.25
CA ILE A 62 -2.74 1.97 -5.14
C ILE A 62 -2.80 3.42 -5.66
N GLN A 63 -2.00 3.78 -6.66
CA GLN A 63 -2.05 5.10 -7.28
C GLN A 63 -3.42 5.38 -7.91
N GLN A 64 -4.06 4.40 -8.55
CA GLN A 64 -5.42 4.56 -9.09
C GLN A 64 -6.45 4.83 -7.98
N ILE A 65 -6.26 4.29 -6.78
CA ILE A 65 -7.11 4.63 -5.63
C ILE A 65 -6.87 6.07 -5.19
N MET A 66 -5.61 6.51 -5.11
CA MET A 66 -5.27 7.90 -4.77
C MET A 66 -5.86 8.89 -5.78
N LEU A 67 -5.71 8.61 -7.08
CA LEU A 67 -6.27 9.44 -8.15
C LEU A 67 -7.78 9.58 -8.05
N LYS A 68 -8.51 8.51 -7.76
CA LYS A 68 -9.96 8.56 -7.55
C LYS A 68 -10.37 9.42 -6.36
N GLU A 69 -9.55 9.48 -5.30
CA GLU A 69 -9.81 10.37 -4.16
C GLU A 69 -9.46 11.83 -4.48
N ILE A 70 -8.45 12.06 -5.32
CA ILE A 70 -8.14 13.39 -5.87
C ILE A 70 -9.29 13.90 -6.74
N GLU A 71 -9.84 13.07 -7.62
CA GLU A 71 -11.02 13.39 -8.43
C GLU A 71 -12.25 13.75 -7.58
N ARG A 72 -12.35 13.21 -6.35
CA ARG A 72 -13.40 13.54 -5.37
C ARG A 72 -13.12 14.82 -4.59
N GLY A 73 -12.03 15.53 -4.88
CA GLY A 73 -11.67 16.81 -4.28
C GLY A 73 -10.70 16.72 -3.10
N ILE A 74 -10.09 15.55 -2.83
CA ILE A 74 -9.05 15.43 -1.81
C ILE A 74 -7.69 15.79 -2.42
N ALA A 75 -7.15 16.95 -2.06
CA ALA A 75 -5.81 17.35 -2.49
C ALA A 75 -4.76 16.26 -2.12
N SER A 76 -3.80 16.00 -3.01
CA SER A 76 -2.76 14.98 -2.82
C SER A 76 -1.93 15.21 -1.55
N GLU A 77 -1.72 16.47 -1.17
CA GLU A 77 -1.02 16.88 0.05
C GLU A 77 -1.80 16.59 1.34
N LYS A 78 -3.00 16.02 1.23
CA LYS A 78 -3.81 15.50 2.35
C LYS A 78 -3.87 13.97 2.39
N ILE A 79 -3.21 13.30 1.44
CA ILE A 79 -3.17 11.83 1.35
C ILE A 79 -1.91 11.33 2.06
N ILE A 80 -2.11 10.39 2.99
CA ILE A 80 -1.04 9.64 3.67
C ILE A 80 -1.14 8.18 3.24
N LEU A 81 -0.05 7.61 2.74
CA LEU A 81 0.06 6.17 2.50
C LEU A 81 0.66 5.48 3.72
N VAL A 82 0.05 4.37 4.14
CA VAL A 82 0.53 3.57 5.28
C VAL A 82 0.57 2.10 4.86
N GLY A 83 1.69 1.43 5.13
CA GLY A 83 1.87 0.02 4.80
C GLY A 83 2.72 -0.71 5.82
N PHE A 84 2.43 -2.00 6.04
CA PHE A 84 3.16 -2.89 6.94
C PHE A 84 3.80 -4.03 6.14
N SER A 85 5.05 -4.38 6.45
CA SER A 85 5.80 -5.47 5.81
C SER A 85 5.75 -5.35 4.28
N GLN A 86 5.16 -6.31 3.56
CA GLN A 86 4.98 -6.24 2.11
C GLN A 86 4.21 -4.97 1.66
N GLY A 87 3.19 -4.58 2.42
CA GLY A 87 2.44 -3.36 2.15
C GLY A 87 3.27 -2.09 2.36
N GLY A 88 4.30 -2.13 3.22
CA GLY A 88 5.24 -1.03 3.40
C GLY A 88 6.08 -0.80 2.15
N ALA A 89 6.55 -1.87 1.52
CA ALA A 89 7.26 -1.78 0.24
C ALA A 89 6.37 -1.19 -0.87
N ILE A 90 5.11 -1.61 -0.95
CA ILE A 90 4.15 -1.03 -1.91
C ILE A 90 3.85 0.44 -1.60
N ALA A 91 3.70 0.82 -0.33
CA ALA A 91 3.46 2.21 0.05
C ALA A 91 4.63 3.12 -0.35
N LEU A 92 5.86 2.64 -0.23
CA LEU A 92 7.06 3.35 -0.70
C LEU A 92 7.08 3.48 -2.21
N GLU A 93 6.92 2.37 -2.95
CA GLU A 93 6.94 2.40 -4.41
C GLU A 93 5.81 3.30 -4.95
N ALA A 94 4.57 3.08 -4.49
CA ALA A 94 3.41 3.82 -4.93
C ALA A 94 3.52 5.31 -4.63
N GLY A 95 4.07 5.68 -3.46
CA GLY A 95 4.17 7.07 -3.06
C GLY A 95 5.37 7.81 -3.67
N LEU A 96 6.52 7.17 -3.80
CA LEU A 96 7.74 7.79 -4.35
C LEU A 96 7.71 7.91 -5.88
N SER A 97 7.01 7.01 -6.56
CA SER A 97 6.81 7.08 -8.01
C SER A 97 5.58 7.90 -8.42
N PHE A 98 4.81 8.45 -7.47
CA PHE A 98 3.62 9.22 -7.77
C PHE A 98 3.95 10.62 -8.30
N CYS A 99 3.19 11.09 -9.29
CA CYS A 99 3.42 12.39 -9.94
C CYS A 99 3.00 13.60 -9.09
N HIS A 100 2.22 13.38 -8.02
CA HIS A 100 1.76 14.44 -7.12
C HIS A 100 2.41 14.32 -5.75
N LYS A 101 2.69 15.46 -5.11
CA LYS A 101 3.22 15.49 -3.75
C LYS A 101 2.19 14.96 -2.77
N LEU A 102 2.57 13.94 -2.00
CA LEU A 102 1.77 13.38 -0.90
C LEU A 102 2.05 14.11 0.42
N ALA A 103 1.13 13.96 1.39
CA ALA A 103 1.33 14.46 2.75
C ALA A 103 2.46 13.70 3.47
N GLY A 104 2.54 12.38 3.23
CA GLY A 104 3.56 11.53 3.81
C GLY A 104 3.35 10.05 3.50
N ILE A 105 4.38 9.26 3.80
CA ILE A 105 4.39 7.80 3.67
C ILE A 105 4.87 7.23 5.01
N LEU A 106 4.14 6.25 5.55
CA LEU A 106 4.54 5.48 6.73
C LEU A 106 4.72 4.02 6.32
N ALA A 107 5.99 3.59 6.24
CA ALA A 107 6.35 2.20 6.01
C ALA A 107 6.76 1.55 7.33
N LEU A 108 6.01 0.53 7.74
CA LEU A 108 6.17 -0.19 9.01
C LEU A 108 6.71 -1.60 8.73
N SER A 109 7.51 -2.13 9.64
CA SER A 109 8.07 -3.49 9.59
C SER A 109 7.48 -4.37 10.67
#